data_AF-A0A956A993-F1
#
_entry.id   AF-A0A956A993-F1
#
_cell.length_a   1.000
_cell.length_b   1.000
_cell.length_c   1.000
_cell.angle_alpha   90.00
_cell.angle_beta   90.00
_cell.angle_gamma   90.00
#
_symmetry.space_group_name_H-M   'P 1'
#
loop_
_entity.id
_entity.type
_entity.pdbx_description
1 polymer ?
#
loop_
_entity_poly.entity_id
_entity_poly.type
_entity_poly.pdbx_seq_one_letter_code
_entity_poly.pdbx_strand_id
1 'polypeptide(L)'
;QGLIEGRAHETVRWRDRMAPDVAIYADVQVKHAAPLAPRPLDEEAREVFGRGRADALIVSGARTGGKTDVARLEAVRAAVSEAPILVGSGATPDDVKALLRVADGVIVGSWLKEGGQVLRPVDPARARAFVAAARG
;
A
#
# COMPACT_ATOMS: atom_id res chain seq x y z
N GLN A 1 19.75 -3.19 6.10
CA GLN A 1 18.96 -2.56 7.18
C GLN A 1 18.87 -3.54 8.34
N GLY A 2 18.78 -3.04 9.58
CA GLY A 2 18.64 -3.84 10.80
C GLY A 2 17.20 -3.83 11.34
N LEU A 3 17.04 -3.83 12.66
CA LEU A 3 15.71 -3.70 13.29
C LEU A 3 15.08 -2.34 12.97
N ILE A 4 13.79 -2.37 12.60
CA ILE A 4 12.97 -1.19 12.31
C ILE A 4 11.76 -1.23 13.23
N GLU A 5 11.51 -0.13 13.95
CA GLU A 5 10.38 0.01 14.87
C GLU A 5 9.47 1.17 14.46
N GLY A 6 8.16 0.92 14.46
CA GLY A 6 7.16 1.93 14.15
C GLY A 6 6.94 2.92 15.30
N ARG A 7 6.87 4.22 15.01
CA ARG A 7 6.66 5.30 15.99
C ARG A 7 5.29 5.97 15.87
N ALA A 8 4.24 5.17 15.64
CA ALA A 8 2.90 5.66 15.32
C ALA A 8 2.38 6.75 16.29
N HIS A 9 2.54 6.53 17.60
CA HIS A 9 2.08 7.47 18.61
C HIS A 9 2.75 8.85 18.52
N GLU A 10 4.05 8.90 18.19
CA GLU A 10 4.76 10.17 17.99
C GLU A 10 4.33 10.80 16.68
N THR A 11 4.32 10.02 15.59
CA THR A 11 3.94 10.49 14.26
C THR A 11 2.55 11.14 14.26
N VAL A 12 1.56 10.50 14.89
CA VAL A 12 0.19 11.00 14.96
C VAL A 12 0.12 12.29 15.79
N ARG A 13 0.75 12.35 16.97
CA ARG A 13 0.79 13.58 17.77
C ARG A 13 1.49 14.74 17.06
N TRP A 14 2.51 14.44 16.26
CA TRP A 14 3.19 15.42 15.43
C TRP A 14 2.28 15.92 14.30
N ARG A 15 1.60 15.01 13.59
CA ARG A 15 0.60 15.33 12.57
C ARG A 15 -0.48 16.24 13.17
N ASP A 16 -1.08 15.87 14.29
CA ASP A 16 -2.18 16.61 14.92
C ASP A 16 -1.78 18.05 15.30
N ARG A 17 -0.50 18.28 15.62
CA ARG A 17 0.01 19.62 16.00
C ARG A 17 0.42 20.49 14.81
N MET A 18 1.02 19.90 13.78
CA MET A 18 1.69 20.65 12.71
C MET A 18 0.91 20.62 11.40
N ALA A 19 0.17 19.55 11.14
CA ALA A 19 -0.49 19.31 9.87
C ALA A 19 -1.73 18.41 10.07
N PRO A 20 -2.76 18.87 10.81
CA PRO A 20 -3.91 18.05 11.19
C PRO A 20 -4.66 17.47 9.98
N ASP A 21 -4.60 18.15 8.83
CA ASP A 21 -5.28 17.73 7.60
C ASP A 21 -4.46 16.75 6.74
N VAL A 22 -3.23 16.40 7.15
CA VAL A 22 -2.40 15.43 6.43
C VAL A 22 -2.77 14.01 6.83
N ALA A 23 -3.13 13.21 5.83
CA ALA A 23 -3.43 11.80 5.99
C ALA A 23 -2.16 10.94 6.13
N ILE A 24 -2.22 9.91 6.97
CA ILE A 24 -1.16 8.92 7.20
C ILE A 24 -1.60 7.60 6.57
N TYR A 25 -0.97 7.21 5.46
CA TYR A 25 -1.17 5.90 4.86
C TYR A 25 -0.04 4.97 5.29
N ALA A 26 -0.39 3.80 5.84
CA ALA A 26 0.58 2.90 6.46
C ALA A 26 0.54 1.50 5.85
N ASP A 27 1.70 0.91 5.60
CA ASP A 27 1.80 -0.47 5.12
C ASP A 27 1.41 -1.50 6.21
N VAL A 28 0.65 -2.51 5.79
CA VAL A 28 0.46 -3.76 6.56
C VAL A 28 1.57 -4.73 6.15
N GLN A 29 2.58 -4.85 7.01
CA GLN A 29 3.91 -5.43 6.76
C GLN A 29 4.63 -4.73 5.60
N VAL A 30 5.57 -3.87 5.96
CA VAL A 30 6.36 -3.07 5.01
C VAL A 30 7.10 -4.00 4.02
N LYS A 31 7.01 -3.70 2.72
CA LYS A 31 7.87 -4.33 1.70
C LYS A 31 9.33 -4.26 2.10
N HIS A 32 10.11 -5.29 1.77
CA HIS A 32 11.52 -5.46 2.20
C HIS A 32 11.73 -5.68 3.72
N ALA A 33 10.68 -5.84 4.52
CA ALA A 33 10.77 -6.22 5.92
C ALA A 33 9.96 -7.50 6.21
N ALA A 34 10.21 -8.08 7.38
CA ALA A 34 9.41 -9.15 7.94
C ALA A 34 9.22 -8.91 9.45
N PRO A 35 8.08 -9.36 10.04
CA PRO A 35 7.89 -9.31 11.48
C PRO A 35 8.98 -10.09 12.24
N LEU A 36 9.38 -9.58 13.41
CA LEU A 36 10.37 -10.26 14.27
C LEU A 36 9.85 -11.61 14.80
N ALA A 37 8.54 -11.72 15.00
CA ALA A 37 7.84 -12.94 15.36
C ALA A 37 6.58 -13.07 14.50
N PRO A 38 6.12 -14.30 14.18
CA PRO A 38 4.88 -14.50 13.45
C PRO A 38 3.71 -13.83 14.15
N ARG A 39 2.97 -13.01 13.42
CA ARG A 39 1.69 -12.45 13.86
C ARG A 39 0.63 -12.63 12.77
N PRO A 40 -0.63 -12.87 13.14
CA PRO A 40 -1.72 -12.93 12.18
C PRO A 40 -1.88 -11.61 11.43
N LEU A 41 -2.01 -11.70 10.11
CA LEU A 41 -2.12 -10.53 9.23
C LEU A 41 -3.34 -9.66 9.56
N ASP A 42 -4.44 -10.28 9.94
CA ASP A 42 -5.69 -9.62 10.29
C ASP A 42 -5.58 -8.84 11.60
N GLU A 43 -4.84 -9.36 12.59
CA GLU A 43 -4.50 -8.64 13.81
C GLU A 43 -3.60 -7.43 13.51
N GLU A 44 -2.55 -7.62 12.70
CA GLU A 44 -1.67 -6.52 12.30
C GLU A 44 -2.41 -5.42 11.54
N ALA A 45 -3.34 -5.78 10.65
CA ALA A 45 -4.16 -4.81 9.93
C ALA A 45 -5.03 -3.96 10.87
N ARG A 46 -5.69 -4.61 11.85
CA ARG A 46 -6.50 -3.92 12.87
C ARG A 46 -5.64 -3.02 13.77
N GLU A 47 -4.44 -3.48 14.13
CA GLU A 47 -3.49 -2.69 14.92
C GLU A 47 -3.01 -1.45 14.17
N VAL A 48 -2.65 -1.56 12.88
CA VAL A 48 -2.20 -0.42 12.08
C VAL A 48 -3.31 0.62 11.90
N PHE A 49 -4.53 0.18 11.60
CA PHE A 49 -5.67 1.09 11.40
C PHE A 49 -6.17 1.68 12.73
N GLY A 50 -6.50 0.83 13.70
CA GLY A 50 -7.11 1.24 14.96
C GLY A 50 -6.11 1.92 15.91
N ARG A 51 -5.16 1.15 16.45
CA ARG A 51 -4.19 1.66 17.43
C ARG A 51 -3.14 2.57 16.78
N GLY A 52 -2.70 2.24 15.57
CA GLY A 52 -1.75 3.00 14.79
C GLY A 52 -2.33 4.29 14.21
N ARG A 53 -3.66 4.41 14.17
CA ARG A 53 -4.40 5.59 13.68
C ARG A 53 -4.04 5.95 12.23
N ALA A 54 -3.77 4.94 11.40
CA ALA A 54 -3.60 5.14 9.98
C ALA A 54 -4.93 5.56 9.35
N ASP A 55 -4.88 6.52 8.43
CA ASP A 55 -6.04 6.99 7.67
C ASP A 55 -6.35 6.08 6.47
N ALA A 56 -5.35 5.30 6.02
CA ALA A 56 -5.52 4.23 5.04
C ALA A 56 -4.45 3.14 5.22
N LEU A 57 -4.76 1.94 4.76
CA LEU A 57 -3.85 0.80 4.75
C LEU A 57 -3.25 0.59 3.36
N ILE A 58 -1.95 0.29 3.31
CA ILE A 58 -1.25 -0.11 2.09
C ILE A 58 -0.94 -1.60 2.17
N VAL A 59 -1.38 -2.37 1.18
CA VAL A 59 -1.01 -3.77 1.02
C VAL A 59 -0.05 -3.86 -0.16
N SER A 60 1.18 -4.27 0.09
CA SER A 60 2.22 -4.40 -0.93
C SER A 60 2.76 -5.82 -1.04
N GLY A 61 3.27 -6.15 -2.22
CA GLY A 61 4.12 -7.32 -2.43
C GLY A 61 5.50 -7.14 -1.80
N ALA A 62 6.24 -8.25 -1.66
CA ALA A 62 7.48 -8.30 -0.87
C ALA A 62 8.61 -7.36 -1.33
N ARG A 63 8.54 -6.84 -2.57
CA ARG A 63 9.56 -5.95 -3.15
C ARG A 63 8.96 -4.97 -4.14
N THR A 64 9.70 -3.91 -4.47
CA THR A 64 9.34 -2.97 -5.52
C THR A 64 9.05 -3.68 -6.85
N GLY A 65 7.89 -3.35 -7.45
CA GLY A 65 7.39 -4.01 -8.66
C GLY A 65 6.94 -5.47 -8.47
N GLY A 66 7.05 -6.03 -7.26
CA GLY A 66 6.53 -7.35 -6.94
C GLY A 66 5.01 -7.33 -6.85
N LYS A 67 4.38 -8.34 -7.48
CA LYS A 67 2.92 -8.51 -7.49
C LYS A 67 2.40 -8.61 -6.06
N THR A 68 1.30 -7.92 -5.79
CA THR A 68 0.58 -8.04 -4.53
C THR A 68 -0.30 -9.28 -4.58
N ASP A 69 -0.24 -10.09 -3.53
CA ASP A 69 -1.08 -11.28 -3.40
C ASP A 69 -2.53 -10.86 -3.12
N VAL A 70 -3.46 -11.31 -3.95
CA VAL A 70 -4.89 -10.99 -3.84
C VAL A 70 -5.49 -11.62 -2.58
N ALA A 71 -5.06 -12.83 -2.20
CA ALA A 71 -5.55 -13.48 -0.98
C ALA A 71 -5.16 -12.67 0.27
N ARG A 72 -3.96 -12.09 0.25
CA ARG A 72 -3.50 -11.17 1.30
C ARG A 72 -4.35 -9.90 1.35
N LEU A 73 -4.64 -9.32 0.18
CA LEU A 73 -5.49 -8.13 0.08
C LEU A 73 -6.91 -8.40 0.60
N GLU A 74 -7.51 -9.53 0.24
CA GLU A 74 -8.83 -9.98 0.73
C GLU A 74 -8.83 -10.21 2.23
N ALA A 75 -7.77 -10.81 2.79
CA ALA A 75 -7.64 -11.01 4.23
C ALA A 75 -7.60 -9.68 5.00
N VAL A 76 -6.86 -8.68 4.49
CA VAL A 76 -6.82 -7.33 5.09
C VAL A 76 -8.19 -6.65 4.99
N ARG A 77 -8.85 -6.73 3.82
CA ARG A 77 -10.22 -6.19 3.63
C ARG A 77 -11.22 -6.82 4.60
N ALA A 78 -11.16 -8.14 4.79
CA ALA A 78 -12.03 -8.85 5.73
C ALA A 78 -11.74 -8.46 7.19
N ALA A 79 -10.49 -8.17 7.52
CA ALA A 79 -10.09 -7.80 8.88
C ALA A 79 -10.53 -6.38 9.28
N VAL A 80 -10.54 -5.44 8.33
CA VAL A 80 -10.78 -4.00 8.53
C VAL A 80 -11.63 -3.44 7.37
N SER A 81 -12.92 -3.77 7.38
CA SER A 81 -13.83 -3.51 6.27
C SER A 81 -14.02 -2.03 5.95
N GLU A 82 -13.92 -1.17 6.96
CA GLU A 82 -14.16 0.27 6.93
C GLU A 82 -12.93 1.09 6.52
N ALA A 83 -11.73 0.48 6.54
CA ALA A 83 -10.50 1.17 6.21
C ALA A 83 -10.37 1.39 4.70
N PRO A 84 -9.93 2.56 4.22
CA PRO A 84 -9.44 2.70 2.86
C PRO A 84 -8.21 1.83 2.66
N ILE A 85 -8.17 1.01 1.59
CA ILE A 85 -7.07 0.09 1.29
C ILE A 85 -6.50 0.39 -0.10
N LEU A 86 -5.19 0.56 -0.17
CA LEU A 86 -4.44 0.77 -1.41
C LEU A 86 -3.49 -0.38 -1.68
N VAL A 87 -3.31 -0.74 -2.95
CA VAL A 87 -2.25 -1.66 -3.37
C VAL A 87 -0.95 -0.88 -3.60
N GLY A 88 0.11 -1.22 -2.87
CA GLY A 88 1.36 -0.47 -2.83
C GLY A 88 2.47 -0.96 -3.78
N SER A 89 2.28 -2.07 -4.49
CA SER A 89 3.24 -2.55 -5.47
C SER A 89 2.64 -3.53 -6.50
N GLY A 90 3.31 -3.60 -7.65
CA GLY A 90 3.14 -4.69 -8.60
C GLY A 90 1.87 -4.65 -9.45
N ALA A 91 1.03 -3.63 -9.29
CA ALA A 91 -0.11 -3.43 -10.18
C ALA A 91 0.35 -3.15 -11.62
N THR A 92 -0.28 -3.82 -12.57
CA THR A 92 -0.10 -3.65 -14.01
C THR A 92 -1.46 -3.41 -14.68
N PRO A 93 -1.52 -2.98 -15.95
CA PRO A 93 -2.78 -2.89 -16.68
C PRO A 93 -3.55 -4.21 -16.75
N ASP A 94 -2.85 -5.35 -16.68
CA ASP A 94 -3.45 -6.67 -16.80
C ASP A 94 -4.22 -7.09 -15.53
N ASP A 95 -3.79 -6.63 -14.36
CA ASP A 95 -4.37 -7.04 -13.07
C ASP A 95 -5.03 -5.91 -12.26
N VAL A 96 -4.86 -4.65 -12.64
CA VAL A 96 -5.39 -3.49 -11.90
C VAL A 96 -6.90 -3.58 -11.66
N LYS A 97 -7.68 -4.07 -12.62
CA LYS A 97 -9.13 -4.24 -12.44
C LYS A 97 -9.47 -5.26 -11.36
N ALA A 98 -8.74 -6.37 -11.31
CA ALA A 98 -8.96 -7.40 -10.31
C ALA A 98 -8.59 -6.88 -8.92
N LEU A 99 -7.48 -6.13 -8.82
CA LEU A 99 -7.06 -5.48 -7.57
C LEU A 99 -8.11 -4.47 -7.06
N LEU A 100 -8.64 -3.64 -7.95
CA LEU A 100 -9.65 -2.61 -7.63
C LEU A 100 -11.04 -3.17 -7.31
N ARG A 101 -11.27 -4.48 -7.44
CA ARG A 101 -12.51 -5.11 -6.90
C ARG A 101 -12.48 -5.23 -5.38
N VAL A 102 -11.29 -5.17 -4.77
CA VAL A 102 -11.08 -5.37 -3.33
C VAL A 102 -10.45 -4.13 -2.67
N ALA A 103 -9.55 -3.46 -3.39
CA ALA A 103 -8.89 -2.23 -2.96
C ALA A 103 -9.60 -0.97 -3.47
N ASP A 104 -9.46 0.13 -2.72
CA ASP A 104 -10.01 1.45 -3.07
C ASP A 104 -9.07 2.24 -3.99
N GLY A 105 -7.82 1.79 -4.14
CA GLY A 105 -6.84 2.44 -4.99
C GLY A 105 -5.55 1.65 -5.18
N VAL A 106 -4.68 2.18 -6.04
CA VAL A 106 -3.36 1.61 -6.32
C VAL A 106 -2.29 2.70 -6.37
N ILE A 107 -1.11 2.41 -5.84
CA ILE A 107 0.09 3.24 -5.94
C ILE A 107 1.02 2.55 -6.93
N VAL A 108 1.11 3.10 -8.15
CA VAL A 108 1.93 2.54 -9.22
C VAL A 108 3.12 3.46 -9.53
N GLY A 109 4.31 2.88 -9.54
CA GLY A 109 5.56 3.60 -9.77
C GLY A 109 6.34 3.01 -10.96
N SER A 110 7.07 1.91 -10.70
CA SER A 110 8.01 1.31 -11.67
C SER A 110 7.39 1.03 -13.04
N TRP A 111 6.15 0.51 -13.09
CA TRP A 111 5.49 0.23 -14.36
C TRP A 111 5.25 1.50 -15.20
N LEU A 112 5.00 2.65 -14.57
CA LEU A 112 4.81 3.91 -15.30
C LEU A 112 6.13 4.50 -15.83
N LYS A 113 7.29 4.01 -15.38
CA LYS A 113 8.59 4.55 -15.80
C LYS A 113 9.02 4.02 -17.16
N GLU A 114 9.82 4.78 -17.90
CA GLU A 114 10.44 4.30 -19.15
C GLU A 114 11.21 2.99 -18.89
N GLY A 115 10.93 1.96 -19.70
CA GLY A 115 11.56 0.64 -19.55
C GLY A 115 11.34 -0.05 -18.19
N GLY A 116 10.42 0.44 -17.36
CA GLY A 116 10.16 -0.11 -16.02
C GLY A 116 11.20 0.29 -14.96
N GLN A 117 12.12 1.21 -15.28
CA GLN A 117 13.26 1.54 -14.43
C GLN A 117 12.91 2.69 -13.47
N VAL A 118 13.02 2.46 -12.16
CA VAL A 118 12.57 3.41 -11.12
C VAL A 118 13.22 4.80 -11.24
N LEU A 119 14.48 4.86 -11.69
CA LEU A 119 15.24 6.11 -11.86
C LEU A 119 14.92 6.87 -13.16
N ARG A 120 14.16 6.28 -14.08
CA ARG A 120 13.76 6.93 -15.32
C ARG A 120 12.55 7.85 -15.10
N PRO A 121 12.29 8.79 -16.03
CA PRO A 121 11.05 9.56 -16.06
C PRO A 121 9.81 8.67 -16.17
N VAL A 122 8.66 9.23 -15.81
CA VAL A 122 7.37 8.62 -16.11
C VAL A 122 7.15 8.70 -17.63
N ASP A 123 6.79 7.59 -18.24
CA ASP A 123 6.37 7.51 -19.63
C ASP A 123 4.87 7.89 -19.73
N PRO A 124 4.52 9.01 -20.39
CA PRO A 124 3.13 9.46 -20.48
C PRO A 124 2.20 8.48 -21.21
N ALA A 125 2.71 7.72 -22.18
CA ALA A 125 1.92 6.73 -22.90
C ALA A 125 1.58 5.54 -22.00
N ARG A 126 2.55 5.07 -21.21
CA ARG A 126 2.31 4.05 -20.18
C ARG A 126 1.31 4.56 -19.15
N ALA A 127 1.51 5.75 -18.59
CA ALA A 127 0.58 6.32 -17.62
C ALA A 127 -0.87 6.39 -18.13
N ARG A 128 -1.08 6.84 -19.38
CA ARG A 128 -2.41 6.83 -20.02
C ARG A 128 -2.97 5.42 -20.17
N ALA A 129 -2.17 4.47 -20.62
CA ALA A 129 -2.60 3.08 -20.79
C ALA A 129 -3.00 2.43 -19.45
N PHE A 130 -2.27 2.70 -18.37
CA PHE A 130 -2.61 2.22 -17.03
C PHE A 130 -3.94 2.79 -16.54
N VAL A 131 -4.15 4.10 -16.68
CA VAL A 131 -5.39 4.75 -16.26
C VAL A 131 -6.58 4.25 -17.09
N ALA A 132 -6.40 4.03 -18.40
CA ALA A 132 -7.43 3.45 -19.25
C ALA A 132 -7.81 2.03 -18.80
N ALA A 133 -6.81 1.19 -18.49
CA ALA A 133 -7.04 -0.16 -17.99
C ALA A 133 -7.71 -0.19 -16.61
N ALA A 134 -7.42 0.78 -15.74
CA ALA A 134 -8.01 0.89 -14.41
C ALA A 134 -9.48 1.39 -14.43
N ARG A 135 -9.87 2.18 -15.44
CA ARG A 135 -11.21 2.78 -15.54
C ARG A 135 -12.22 1.95 -16.35
N GLY A 136 -11.74 1.21 -17.35
CA GLY A 136 -12.61 0.33 -18.15
C GLY A 136 -13.01 -0.91 -17.37
#